data_AF-A0A1G1KPX2-F1
#
_entry.id   AF-A0A1G1KPX2-F1
#
_cell.length_a   1.000
_cell.length_b   1.000
_cell.length_c   1.000
_cell.angle_alpha   90.00
_cell.angle_beta   90.00
_cell.angle_gamma   90.00
#
_symmetry.space_group_name_H-M   'P 1'
#
loop_
_entity.id
_entity.type
_entity.pdbx_description
1 polymer ?
#
loop_
_entity_poly.entity_id
_entity_poly.type
_entity_poly.pdbx_seq_one_letter_code
_entity_poly.pdbx_strand_id
1 'polypeptide(L)' 'MNGHVLEMALVFGAKLILNTDAHSPDDLISDKDANKFLTALGLSPDEIKAIFRNSEDIVTHLKTRQK' A
#
# COMPACT_ATOMS: atom_id res chain seq x y z
N MET A 1 -12.85 5.22 1.76
CA MET A 1 -11.96 4.40 2.62
C MET A 1 -12.45 2.97 2.64
N ASN A 2 -11.55 1.99 2.50
CA ASN A 2 -11.89 0.56 2.43
C ASN A 2 -11.56 -0.15 3.76
N GLY A 3 -12.01 0.41 4.89
CA GLY A 3 -11.61 -0.08 6.23
C GLY A 3 -11.99 -1.54 6.50
N HIS A 4 -13.18 -1.97 6.09
CA HIS A 4 -13.60 -3.37 6.22
C HIS A 4 -12.72 -4.32 5.38
N VAL A 5 -12.30 -3.89 4.19
CA VAL A 5 -11.39 -4.68 3.34
C VAL A 5 -10.01 -4.81 3.99
N LEU A 6 -9.52 -3.72 4.61
CA LEU A 6 -8.28 -3.75 5.36
C LEU A 6 -8.36 -4.75 6.51
N GLU A 7 -9.42 -4.68 7.33
CA GLU A 7 -9.64 -5.61 8.44
C GLU A 7 -9.64 -7.07 7.96
N MET A 8 -10.41 -7.37 6.90
CA MET A 8 -10.46 -8.72 6.33
C MET A 8 -9.10 -9.15 5.77
N ALA A 9 -8.37 -8.26 5.10
CA ALA A 9 -7.04 -8.57 4.58
C ALA A 9 -6.07 -8.92 5.71
N LEU A 10 -6.13 -8.23 6.84
CA LEU A 10 -5.31 -8.55 8.02
C LEU A 10 -5.69 -9.91 8.62
N VAL A 11 -6.99 -10.20 8.77
CA VAL A 11 -7.48 -11.49 9.29
C VAL A 11 -7.02 -12.67 8.44
N PHE A 12 -7.05 -12.52 7.12
CA PHE A 12 -6.70 -13.61 6.19
C PHE A 12 -5.24 -13.57 5.70
N GLY A 13 -4.44 -12.61 6.17
CA GLY A 13 -3.04 -12.46 5.75
C GLY A 13 -2.86 -12.09 4.27
N ALA A 14 -3.84 -11.41 3.67
CA ALA A 14 -3.75 -10.95 2.30
C ALA A 14 -2.73 -9.80 2.17
N LYS A 15 -1.94 -9.83 1.09
CA LYS A 15 -0.99 -8.74 0.81
C LYS A 15 -1.74 -7.48 0.40
N LEU A 16 -1.30 -6.34 0.92
CA LEU A 16 -1.93 -5.04 0.74
C LEU A 16 -1.03 -4.11 -0.09
N ILE A 17 -1.65 -3.13 -0.76
CA ILE A 17 -0.98 -1.99 -1.39
C ILE A 17 -1.73 -0.71 -1.02
N LEU A 18 -1.05 0.44 -1.06
CA LEU A 18 -1.67 1.75 -1.00
C LEU A 18 -1.79 2.31 -2.42
N ASN A 19 -2.99 2.78 -2.78
CA ASN A 19 -3.25 3.44 -4.05
C ASN A 19 -4.09 4.69 -3.81
N THR A 20 -3.68 5.82 -4.39
CA THR A 20 -4.43 7.08 -4.34
C THR A 20 -5.43 7.24 -5.48
N ASP A 21 -5.33 6.39 -6.52
CA ASP A 21 -6.11 6.52 -7.75
C ASP A 21 -5.99 7.95 -8.34
N ALA A 22 -4.75 8.44 -8.39
CA ALA A 22 -4.42 9.78 -8.84
C ALA A 22 -4.81 10.00 -10.31
N HIS A 23 -5.57 11.06 -10.58
CA HIS A 23 -5.98 11.48 -11.93
C HIS A 23 -5.20 12.71 -12.42
N SER A 24 -4.48 13.37 -11.50
CA SER A 24 -3.63 14.53 -11.74
C SER A 24 -2.37 14.49 -10.85
N PRO A 25 -1.31 15.23 -11.19
CA PRO A 25 -0.10 15.29 -10.36
C PRO A 25 -0.36 15.78 -8.92
N ASP A 26 -1.36 16.64 -8.74
CA ASP A 26 -1.72 17.19 -7.43
C ASP A 26 -2.42 16.14 -6.53
N ASP A 27 -2.89 15.02 -7.09
CA ASP A 27 -3.45 13.90 -6.32
C ASP A 27 -2.35 12.99 -5.72
N LEU A 28 -1.08 13.19 -6.12
CA LEU A 28 0.04 12.44 -5.57
C LEU A 28 0.33 12.89 -4.14
N ILE A 29 0.51 11.91 -3.26
CA ILE A 29 0.84 12.14 -1.86
C ILE A 29 2.32 11.87 -1.61
N SER A 30 2.89 12.56 -0.62
CA SER A 30 4.24 12.26 -0.16
C SER A 30 4.28 10.98 0.67
N ASP A 31 5.46 10.36 0.79
CA ASP A 31 5.67 9.23 1.70
C ASP A 31 5.25 9.55 3.13
N LYS A 32 5.44 10.80 3.57
CA LYS A 32 5.03 11.27 4.90
C LYS A 32 3.51 11.23 5.06
N ASP A 33 2.78 11.68 4.05
CA ASP A 33 1.31 11.68 4.07
C ASP A 33 0.76 10.26 4.00
N ALA A 34 1.37 9.40 3.18
CA ALA A 34 1.06 7.98 3.09
C ALA A 34 1.28 7.27 4.44
N ASN A 35 2.43 7.50 5.09
CA ASN A 35 2.72 6.94 6.42
C ASN A 35 1.74 7.43 7.47
N LYS A 36 1.40 8.73 7.47
CA LYS A 36 0.43 9.30 8.40
C LYS A 36 -0.95 8.66 8.21
N PHE A 37 -1.38 8.51 6.97
CA PHE A 37 -2.65 7.88 6.62
C PHE A 37 -2.72 6.43 7.10
N LEU A 38 -1.71 5.61 6.76
CA LEU A 38 -1.67 4.20 7.16
C LEU A 38 -1.57 4.02 8.68
N THR A 39 -0.80 4.88 9.36
CA THR A 39 -0.74 4.90 10.83
C THR A 39 -2.10 5.21 11.46
N ALA A 40 -2.87 6.13 10.87
CA ALA A 40 -4.21 6.46 11.34
C ALA A 40 -5.22 5.31 11.18
N LEU A 41 -4.92 4.31 10.35
CA LEU A 41 -5.69 3.07 10.21
C LEU A 41 -5.31 2.00 11.26
N GLY A 42 -4.39 2.30 12.18
CA GLY A 42 -3.96 1.39 13.24
C GLY A 42 -2.88 0.40 12.83
N LEU A 43 -2.26 0.57 11.65
CA LEU A 43 -1.20 -0.29 11.18
C LEU A 43 0.13 0.00 11.90
N SER A 44 0.84 -1.06 12.23
CA SER A 44 2.19 -1.00 12.79
C SER A 44 3.21 -0.56 11.73
N PRO A 45 4.38 -0.03 12.15
CA PRO A 45 5.45 0.35 11.23
C PRO A 45 5.91 -0.78 10.30
N ASP A 46 5.86 -2.04 10.76
CA ASP A 46 6.30 -3.18 9.96
C ASP A 46 5.23 -3.62 8.95
N GLU A 47 3.94 -3.52 9.28
CA GLU A 47 2.85 -3.70 8.32
C GLU A 47 2.90 -2.62 7.22
N ILE A 48 3.16 -1.37 7.61
CA ILE A 48 3.32 -0.26 6.65
C ILE A 48 4.49 -0.53 5.69
N LYS A 49 5.65 -0.94 6.21
CA LYS A 49 6.79 -1.34 5.36
C LYS A 49 6.44 -2.51 4.45
N ALA A 50 5.68 -3.50 4.93
CA ALA A 50 5.26 -4.65 4.13
C ALA A 50 4.33 -4.24 2.98
N ILE A 51 3.45 -3.25 3.19
CA ILE A 51 2.59 -2.68 2.14
C ILE A 51 3.43 -2.05 1.02
N PHE A 52 4.40 -1.18 1.37
CA PHE A 52 5.28 -0.56 0.37
C PHE A 52 6.13 -1.59 -0.35
N ARG A 53 6.72 -2.53 0.38
CA ARG A 53 7.51 -3.62 -0.20
C ARG A 53 6.69 -4.47 -1.16
N ASN A 54 5.43 -4.77 -0.85
CA ASN A 54 4.58 -5.52 -1.75
C ASN A 54 4.35 -4.78 -3.09
N SER A 55 4.21 -3.45 -3.06
CA SER A 55 4.15 -2.65 -4.30
C SER A 55 5.43 -2.76 -5.12
N GLU A 56 6.60 -2.69 -4.48
CA GLU A 56 7.91 -2.84 -5.14
C GLU A 56 8.10 -4.25 -5.73
N ASP A 57 7.69 -5.29 -4.98
CA ASP A 57 7.76 -6.68 -5.40
C ASP A 57 6.92 -6.93 -6.66
N ILE A 58 5.71 -6.36 -6.73
CA ILE A 58 4.84 -6.43 -7.92
C ILE A 58 5.56 -5.85 -9.15
N VAL A 59 6.12 -4.64 -9.03
CA VAL A 59 6.83 -3.99 -10.14
C VAL A 59 8.06 -4.80 -10.55
N THR A 60 8.81 -5.33 -9.58
CA THR A 60 9.99 -6.17 -9.84
C THR A 60 9.61 -7.43 -10.60
N HIS A 61 8.54 -8.11 -10.19
CA HIS A 61 8.04 -9.32 -10.84
C HIS A 61 7.53 -9.07 -12.26
N LEU A 62 6.92 -7.91 -12.51
CA LEU A 62 6.51 -7.53 -13.86
C LEU A 62 7.71 -7.28 -14.77
N LYS A 63 8.77 -6.66 -14.26
CA LYS A 63 10.01 -6.41 -15.02
C LYS A 63 10.77 -7.70 -15.37
N THR A 64 10.76 -8.70 -14.48
CA THR A 64 11.42 -9.99 -14.74
C THR A 64 10.66 -10.87 -15.73
N ARG A 65 9.33 -10.72 -15.82
CA ARG A 65 8.46 -11.44 -16.78
C ARG A 65 8.47 -10.88 -18.20
N GLN A 66 8.94 -9.65 -18.39
CA GLN A 66 9.05 -8.99 -19.70
C GLN A 66 10.40 -9.23 -20.41
N LYS A 67 11.27 -10.05 -19.81
CA LYS A 67 12.50 -10.56 -20.42
C LYS A 67 12.29 -11.99 -20.92
#